data_AF-A0AAJ2PEL5-F1
#
_entry.id   AF-A0AAJ2PEL5-F1
#
_cell.length_a   1.000
_cell.length_b   1.000
_cell.length_c   1.000
_cell.angle_alpha   90.00
_cell.angle_beta   90.00
_cell.angle_gamma   90.00
#
_symmetry.space_group_name_H-M   'P 1'
#
loop_
_entity.id
_entity.type
_entity.pdbx_description
1 polymer ?
#
loop_
_entity_poly.entity_id
_entity_poly.type
_entity_poly.pdbx_seq_one_letter_code
_entity_poly.pdbx_strand_id
1 'polypeptide(L)'
;MILQTTPVEIAIKTLESLGFFKFILPYMITAAIFYGLLRKSQLFGDPERNVAVNAIISVSAALLVWASPVLLGITDFERYLSLFIMQSLSIMFVFVTGILIISMFIGPDLPTKFTELLGNRKT
;
A
#
# COMPACT_ATOMS: atom_id res chain seq x y z
N MET A 1 10.12 31.26 26.32
CA MET A 1 10.79 30.68 25.15
C MET A 1 9.79 30.69 24.01
N ILE A 2 9.89 31.67 23.10
CA ILE A 2 8.95 31.79 21.97
C ILE A 2 9.48 30.85 20.88
N LEU A 3 8.79 29.75 20.63
CA LEU A 3 9.10 28.86 19.52
C LEU A 3 8.88 29.64 18.23
N GLN A 4 9.94 29.95 17.49
CA GLN A 4 9.84 30.41 16.12
C GLN A 4 9.29 29.25 15.29
N THR A 5 7.96 29.14 15.18
CA THR A 5 7.35 28.19 14.26
C THR A 5 7.68 28.63 12.84
N THR A 6 8.43 27.80 12.12
CA THR A 6 8.81 28.13 10.75
C THR A 6 7.55 28.18 9.87
N PRO A 7 7.53 29.00 8.80
CA PRO A 7 6.38 29.03 7.88
C PRO A 7 6.01 27.65 7.32
N VAL A 8 7.00 26.77 7.15
CA VAL A 8 6.82 25.38 6.73
C VAL A 8 6.10 24.56 7.81
N GLU A 9 6.48 24.71 9.07
CA GLU A 9 5.82 24.02 10.19
C GLU A 9 4.35 24.44 10.32
N ILE A 10 4.04 25.72 10.11
CA ILE A 10 2.66 26.22 10.10
C ILE A 10 1.87 25.58 8.96
N ALA A 11 2.46 25.49 7.76
CA ALA A 11 1.82 24.83 6.62
C ALA A 11 1.54 23.35 6.88
N ILE A 12 2.50 22.61 7.45
CA ILE A 12 2.34 21.20 7.79
C ILE A 12 1.25 21.01 8.84
N LYS A 13 1.27 21.80 9.92
CA LYS A 13 0.24 21.75 10.98
C LYS A 13 -1.15 22.12 10.45
N THR A 14 -1.23 23.01 9.47
CA THR A 14 -2.49 23.35 8.80
C THR A 14 -2.99 22.20 7.93
N LEU A 15 -2.11 21.53 7.19
CA LEU A 15 -2.49 20.33 6.42
C LEU A 15 -2.91 19.18 7.34
N GLU A 16 -2.23 19.00 8.47
CA GLU A 16 -2.56 18.03 9.49
C GLU A 16 -3.95 18.31 10.10
N SER A 17 -4.24 19.57 10.45
CA SER A 17 -5.55 19.94 11.02
C SER A 17 -6.71 19.79 10.02
N LEU A 18 -6.43 19.93 8.73
CA LEU A 18 -7.38 19.62 7.64
C LEU A 18 -7.52 18.12 7.36
N GLY A 19 -6.79 17.25 8.06
CA GLY A 19 -6.84 15.80 7.88
C GLY A 19 -6.16 15.30 6.60
N PHE A 20 -5.28 16.10 5.99
CA PHE A 20 -4.62 15.75 4.73
C PHE A 20 -3.85 14.43 4.82
N PHE A 21 -3.05 14.26 5.88
CA PHE A 21 -2.27 13.04 6.10
C PHE A 21 -3.11 11.85 6.56
N LYS A 22 -4.25 12.11 7.20
CA LYS A 22 -5.13 11.07 7.76
C LYS A 22 -6.06 10.45 6.73
N PHE A 23 -6.54 11.26 5.78
CA PHE A 23 -7.57 10.85 4.82
C PHE A 23 -7.12 11.07 3.38
N ILE A 24 -6.76 12.30 3.00
CA ILE A 24 -6.54 12.67 1.59
C ILE A 24 -5.37 11.89 0.97
N LEU A 25 -4.23 11.85 1.65
CA LEU A 25 -3.03 11.24 1.12
C LEU A 25 -3.19 9.70 0.97
N PRO A 26 -3.67 8.96 1.98
CA PRO A 26 -3.98 7.54 1.82
C PRO A 26 -5.07 7.27 0.75
N TYR A 27 -6.10 8.12 0.68
CA TYR A 27 -7.14 8.03 -0.34
C TYR A 27 -6.58 8.14 -1.76
N MET A 28 -5.69 9.11 -2.01
CA MET A 28 -5.06 9.28 -3.32
C MET A 28 -4.20 8.07 -3.70
N ILE A 29 -3.46 7.50 -2.74
CA ILE A 29 -2.66 6.29 -2.97
C ILE A 29 -3.56 5.12 -3.34
N THR A 30 -4.65 4.89 -2.60
CA THR A 30 -5.62 3.83 -2.91
C THR A 30 -6.26 4.02 -4.28
N ALA A 31 -6.66 5.25 -4.63
CA ALA A 31 -7.21 5.56 -5.95
C ALA A 31 -6.20 5.29 -7.07
N ALA A 32 -4.93 5.69 -6.88
CA ALA A 32 -3.87 5.42 -7.86
C ALA A 32 -3.61 3.91 -8.04
N ILE A 33 -3.60 3.14 -6.96
CA ILE A 33 -3.46 1.67 -7.01
C ILE A 33 -4.63 1.05 -7.77
N PHE A 34 -5.87 1.42 -7.44
CA PHE A 34 -7.06 0.91 -8.15
C PHE A 34 -7.05 1.29 -9.63
N TYR A 35 -6.66 2.52 -9.96
CA TYR A 35 -6.53 2.95 -11.35
C TYR A 35 -5.50 2.10 -12.11
N GLY A 36 -4.32 1.87 -11.52
CA GLY A 36 -3.26 1.03 -12.10
C GLY A 36 -3.71 -0.42 -12.29
N LEU A 37 -4.43 -0.97 -11.30
CA LEU A 37 -4.98 -2.32 -11.38
C LEU A 37 -6.05 -2.45 -12.47
N LEU A 38 -6.99 -1.50 -12.56
CA LEU A 38 -8.03 -1.49 -13.59
C LEU A 38 -7.45 -1.37 -15.01
N ARG A 39 -6.41 -0.55 -15.17
CA ARG A 39 -5.71 -0.43 -16.46
C ARG A 39 -4.99 -1.71 -16.85
N LYS A 40 -4.41 -2.43 -15.87
CA LYS A 40 -3.72 -3.71 -16.09
C LYS A 40 -4.69 -4.86 -16.35
N SER A 41 -5.83 -4.90 -15.68
CA SER A 41 -6.83 -5.97 -15.82
C SER A 41 -7.69 -5.83 -17.07
N GLN A 42 -7.73 -4.64 -17.68
CA GLN A 42 -8.54 -4.35 -18.88
C GLN A 42 -10.02 -4.71 -18.71
N LEU A 43 -10.54 -4.59 -17.48
CA LEU A 43 -11.89 -5.03 -17.11
C LEU A 43 -12.99 -4.37 -17.97
N PHE A 44 -12.74 -3.14 -18.40
CA PHE A 44 -13.67 -2.34 -19.20
C PHE A 44 -13.28 -2.27 -20.68
N GLY A 45 -12.35 -3.12 -21.13
CA GLY A 45 -11.80 -3.13 -22.48
C GLY A 45 -10.49 -2.33 -22.60
N ASP A 46 -10.19 -1.85 -23.80
CA ASP A 46 -8.89 -1.24 -24.09
C ASP A 46 -8.56 -0.08 -23.14
N PRO A 47 -7.38 -0.09 -22.51
CA PRO A 47 -7.04 0.87 -21.47
C PRO A 47 -6.93 2.32 -21.98
N GLU A 48 -6.69 2.53 -23.27
CA GLU A 48 -6.62 3.86 -23.88
C GLU A 48 -8.00 4.47 -24.13
N ARG A 49 -9.01 3.63 -24.37
CA ARG A 49 -10.39 4.08 -24.63
C ARG A 49 -11.19 4.31 -23.35
N ASN A 50 -10.79 3.65 -22.26
CA ASN A 50 -11.54 3.63 -20.99
C ASN A 50 -10.84 4.40 -19.85
N VAL A 51 -9.96 5.34 -20.18
CA VAL A 51 -9.23 6.16 -19.20
C VAL A 51 -10.17 6.84 -18.20
N ALA A 52 -11.24 7.47 -18.70
CA ALA A 52 -12.22 8.18 -17.86
C ALA A 52 -12.99 7.22 -16.93
N VAL A 53 -13.42 6.07 -17.45
CA VAL A 53 -14.16 5.07 -16.68
C VAL A 53 -13.28 4.49 -15.56
N ASN A 54 -12.04 4.11 -15.89
CA ASN A 54 -11.08 3.62 -14.91
C ASN A 54 -10.79 4.66 -13.82
N ALA A 55 -10.65 5.93 -14.21
CA ALA A 55 -10.41 7.01 -13.26
C ALA A 55 -11.61 7.20 -12.31
N ILE A 56 -12.83 7.33 -12.84
CA ILE A 56 -14.04 7.49 -12.03
C ILE A 56 -14.21 6.32 -11.07
N ILE A 57 -14.10 5.09 -11.56
CA ILE A 57 -14.29 3.89 -10.73
C ILE A 57 -13.21 3.81 -9.65
N SER A 58 -11.95 4.10 -9.98
CA SER A 58 -10.86 4.08 -8.99
C SER A 58 -11.05 5.09 -7.86
N VAL A 59 -11.51 6.31 -8.20
CA VAL A 59 -11.82 7.39 -7.26
C VAL A 59 -13.00 6.98 -6.39
N SER A 60 -14.11 6.52 -6.98
CA SER A 60 -15.29 6.06 -6.24
C SER A 60 -14.99 4.87 -5.34
N ALA A 61 -14.23 3.89 -5.82
CA ALA A 61 -13.87 2.70 -5.05
C ALA A 61 -12.96 3.06 -3.87
N ALA A 62 -11.96 3.93 -4.08
CA ALA A 62 -11.13 4.44 -2.99
C ALA A 62 -11.99 5.19 -1.97
N LEU A 63 -12.91 6.04 -2.42
CA LEU A 63 -13.76 6.82 -1.53
C LEU A 63 -14.66 5.91 -0.69
N LEU A 64 -15.17 4.81 -1.25
CA LEU A 64 -15.95 3.81 -0.53
C LEU A 64 -15.14 3.07 0.54
N VAL A 65 -13.90 2.69 0.24
CA VAL A 65 -12.98 2.08 1.21
C VAL A 65 -12.72 3.02 2.39
N TRP A 66 -12.53 4.31 2.10
CA TRP A 66 -12.16 5.31 3.10
C TRP A 66 -13.35 5.95 3.82
N ALA A 67 -14.55 5.93 3.23
CA ALA A 67 -15.77 6.39 3.89
C ALA A 67 -16.23 5.44 4.99
N SER A 68 -16.00 4.12 4.84
CA SER A 68 -16.48 3.11 5.78
C SER A 68 -15.96 3.32 7.23
N PRO A 69 -14.64 3.48 7.48
CA PRO A 69 -14.14 3.76 8.84
C PRO A 69 -14.71 5.04 9.45
N VAL A 70 -14.90 6.09 8.64
CA VAL A 70 -15.46 7.37 9.08
C VAL A 70 -16.91 7.21 9.53
N LEU A 71 -17.73 6.49 8.75
CA LEU A 71 -19.12 6.20 9.09
C LEU A 71 -19.26 5.31 10.33
N LEU A 72 -18.30 4.44 10.58
CA LEU A 72 -18.25 3.56 11.75
C LEU A 72 -17.67 4.25 13.00
N GLY A 73 -17.27 5.53 12.91
CA GLY A 73 -16.68 6.27 14.03
C GLY A 73 -15.27 5.80 14.41
N ILE A 74 -14.59 5.07 13.53
CA ILE A 74 -13.22 4.58 13.76
C ILE A 74 -12.24 5.71 13.41
N THR A 75 -11.78 6.44 14.42
CA THR A 75 -10.87 7.59 14.26
C THR A 75 -9.39 7.21 14.14
N ASP A 76 -9.01 6.03 14.63
CA ASP A 76 -7.60 5.62 14.74
C ASP A 76 -7.10 4.84 13.51
N PHE A 77 -7.77 4.98 12.36
CA PHE A 77 -7.41 4.23 11.14
C PHE A 77 -5.94 4.48 10.72
N GLU A 78 -5.45 5.71 10.87
CA GLU A 78 -4.05 6.06 10.60
C GLU A 78 -3.07 5.15 11.36
N ARG A 79 -3.37 4.85 12.62
CA ARG A 79 -2.56 3.95 13.45
C ARG A 79 -2.55 2.54 12.86
N TYR A 80 -3.70 2.02 12.47
CA TYR A 80 -3.81 0.67 11.89
C TYR A 80 -3.13 0.58 10.51
N LEU A 81 -3.27 1.60 9.67
CA LEU A 81 -2.58 1.66 8.38
C LEU A 81 -1.07 1.77 8.55
N SER A 82 -0.60 2.63 9.45
CA SER A 82 0.82 2.78 9.76
C SER A 82 1.41 1.46 10.28
N LEU A 83 0.70 0.77 11.19
CA LEU A 83 1.07 -0.55 11.66
C LEU A 83 1.08 -1.59 10.52
N PHE A 84 0.09 -1.58 9.63
CA PHE A 84 0.04 -2.48 8.48
C PHE A 84 1.21 -2.24 7.51
N ILE A 85 1.50 -0.98 7.18
CA ILE A 85 2.62 -0.60 6.30
C ILE A 85 3.95 -0.99 6.96
N MET A 86 4.16 -0.65 8.24
CA MET A 86 5.38 -1.06 8.95
C MET A 86 5.52 -2.57 8.99
N GLN A 87 4.48 -3.31 9.38
CA GLN A 87 4.54 -4.76 9.47
C GLN A 87 4.75 -5.42 8.11
N SER A 88 4.05 -4.98 7.07
CA SER A 88 4.22 -5.53 5.71
C SER A 88 5.62 -5.25 5.17
N LEU A 89 6.17 -4.05 5.37
CA LEU A 89 7.55 -3.73 5.01
C LEU A 89 8.56 -4.55 5.83
N SER A 90 8.35 -4.71 7.13
CA SER A 90 9.20 -5.53 7.99
C SER A 90 9.18 -7.00 7.58
N ILE A 91 8.00 -7.57 7.29
CA ILE A 91 7.88 -8.95 6.80
C ILE A 91 8.59 -9.10 5.46
N MET A 92 8.36 -8.18 4.51
CA MET A 92 9.02 -8.20 3.21
C MET A 92 10.55 -8.11 3.36
N PHE A 93 11.03 -7.23 4.23
CA PHE A 93 12.44 -7.08 4.52
C PHE A 93 13.06 -8.35 5.13
N VAL A 94 12.39 -8.95 6.12
CA VAL A 94 12.81 -10.23 6.72
C VAL A 94 12.80 -11.34 5.68
N PHE A 95 11.81 -11.37 4.80
CA PHE A 95 11.69 -12.38 3.76
C PHE A 95 12.83 -12.27 2.73
N VAL A 96 13.09 -11.06 2.22
CA VAL A 96 14.19 -10.80 1.28
C VAL A 96 15.53 -11.10 1.93
N THR A 97 15.76 -10.62 3.15
CA THR A 97 17.01 -10.88 3.89
C THR A 97 17.18 -12.36 4.19
N GLY A 98 16.11 -13.05 4.56
CA GLY A 98 16.11 -14.50 4.78
C GLY A 98 16.50 -15.26 3.52
N ILE A 99 15.88 -14.94 2.38
CA ILE A 99 16.25 -15.52 1.09
C ILE A 99 17.73 -15.24 0.75
N LEU A 100 18.20 -14.01 0.97
CA LEU A 100 19.60 -13.66 0.70
C LEU A 100 20.58 -14.46 1.56
N ILE A 101 20.31 -14.58 2.87
CA ILE A 101 21.16 -15.38 3.78
C ILE A 101 21.16 -16.85 3.35
N ILE A 102 19.97 -17.43 3.11
CA ILE A 102 19.86 -18.82 2.67
C ILE A 102 20.59 -19.00 1.33
N SER A 103 20.51 -18.04 0.41
CA SER A 103 21.18 -18.08 -0.89
C SER A 103 22.70 -18.07 -0.79
N MET A 104 23.24 -17.42 0.23
CA MET A 104 24.68 -17.37 0.48
C MET A 104 25.25 -18.75 0.88
N PHE A 105 24.45 -19.59 1.56
CA PHE A 105 24.88 -20.92 2.00
C PHE A 105 24.49 -22.06 1.06
N ILE A 106 23.35 -21.94 0.37
CA ILE A 106 22.82 -22.99 -0.52
C ILE A 106 23.29 -22.80 -1.98
N GLY A 107 23.78 -21.61 -2.32
CA GLY A 107 24.18 -21.23 -3.68
C GLY A 107 22.99 -20.85 -4.57
N PRO A 108 23.23 -20.54 -5.85
CA PRO A 108 22.19 -20.09 -6.79
C PRO A 108 21.10 -21.13 -7.08
N ASP A 109 21.29 -22.40 -6.69
CA ASP A 109 20.37 -23.52 -6.88
C ASP A 109 19.24 -23.59 -5.82
N LEU A 110 18.95 -22.46 -5.17
CA LEU A 110 17.87 -22.35 -4.20
C LEU A 110 16.49 -22.69 -4.78
N PRO A 111 16.09 -22.17 -5.95
CA PRO A 111 14.77 -22.43 -6.52
C PRO A 111 14.57 -23.92 -6.82
N THR A 112 15.60 -24.59 -7.34
CA THR A 112 15.56 -26.01 -7.74
C THR A 112 15.50 -26.94 -6.52
N LYS A 113 16.31 -26.68 -5.49
CA LYS A 113 16.25 -27.45 -4.23
C LYS A 113 14.95 -27.22 -3.45
N PHE A 114 14.39 -26.01 -3.49
CA PHE A 114 13.11 -25.72 -2.84
C PHE A 114 11.95 -26.47 -3.51
N THR A 115 11.96 -26.58 -4.85
CA THR A 115 10.99 -27.39 -5.59
C THR A 115 11.14 -28.89 -5.33
N GLU A 116 12.37 -29.41 -5.16
CA GLU A 116 12.57 -30.82 -4.79
C GLU A 116 12.07 -31.13 -3.37
N LEU A 117 12.33 -30.25 -2.39
CA LEU A 117 11.90 -30.44 -1.00
C LEU A 117 10.38 -30.36 -0.83
N LEU A 118 9.70 -29.52 -1.62
CA LEU A 118 8.24 -29.40 -1.60
C LEU A 118 7.54 -30.41 -2.51
N GLY A 119 8.16 -30.80 -3.63
CA GLY A 119 7.63 -31.76 -4.60
C GLY A 119 7.73 -33.23 -4.14
N ASN A 120 8.57 -33.53 -3.15
CA ASN A 120 8.77 -34.90 -2.66
C ASN A 120 7.82 -35.31 -1.51
N ARG A 121 6.82 -34.50 -1.18
CA ARG A 121 5.69 -34.97 -0.34
C ARG A 121 4.70 -35.76 -1.20
N LYS A 122 5.07 -37.01 -1.55
CA LYS A 122 4.04 -38.04 -1.76
C LYS A 122 3.41 -38.30 -0.38
N THR A 123 2.11 -38.01 -0.29
CA THR A 123 1.13 -38.53 0.69
C THR A 123 1.66 -39.02 2.03
#